data_AF-X6N0T9-F1
#
_entry.id   AF-X6N0T9-F1
#
_cell.length_a   1.000
_cell.length_b   1.000
_cell.length_c   1.000
_cell.angle_alpha   90.00
_cell.angle_beta   90.00
_cell.angle_gamma   90.00
#
_symmetry.space_group_name_H-M   'P 1'
#
loop_
_entity.id
_entity.type
_entity.pdbx_description
1 polymer ?
#
loop_
_entity_poly.entity_id
_entity_poly.type
_entity_poly.pdbx_seq_one_letter_code
_entity_poly.pdbx_strand_id
1 'polypeptide(L)'
;MKWWNQREQKDKTEIIEKFKTMSNEQFGIWLLKESKWRHEITKDDINFICFSIDAYIEFVMTSQDNKEEEEVESVILLFYSYEKKKLIRMKKLTFEELLHQSYYCLEAKHFQKMNNENVKLQLVDMKNNIIETDEDVMKEFENSEPTYKIAWISFQRPVILGKVKTIKNALVILIAISEYDNNNKWKNLKNVKEKDITNFKQLFEQEMNYEMVCNPSPKMTKDDVDEFIEQTKFNFKLRKNTSQYDGLIIIICGHGEDGNMLVASDGKYIFQKFLLLILAAEKMLQNLTKLQCEEMKDYVDIVTMDF
;
A
#
# COMPACT_ATOMS: atom_id res chain seq x y z
N MET A 1 20.11 12.92 -1.43
CA MET A 1 21.41 12.28 -1.71
C MET A 1 22.54 13.14 -1.14
N LYS A 2 23.45 12.58 -0.34
CA LYS A 2 24.48 13.35 0.40
C LYS A 2 25.51 14.03 -0.51
N TRP A 3 25.94 13.34 -1.58
CA TRP A 3 26.97 13.82 -2.51
C TRP A 3 26.55 15.09 -3.27
N TRP A 4 25.36 15.09 -3.91
CA TRP A 4 24.84 16.26 -4.63
C TRP A 4 24.58 17.46 -3.71
N ASN A 5 24.02 17.22 -2.52
CA ASN A 5 23.65 18.29 -1.58
C ASN A 5 24.87 19.02 -0.99
N GLN A 6 26.04 18.37 -0.98
CA GLN A 6 27.29 18.95 -0.47
C GLN A 6 28.06 19.78 -1.51
N ARG A 7 27.61 19.83 -2.77
CA ARG A 7 28.27 20.61 -3.81
C ARG A 7 27.95 22.10 -3.69
N GLU A 8 28.98 22.91 -3.84
CA GLU A 8 28.84 24.36 -4.01
C GLU A 8 28.07 24.68 -5.29
N GLN A 9 27.46 25.87 -5.36
CA GLN A 9 26.64 26.23 -6.51
C GLN A 9 27.41 26.24 -7.83
N LYS A 10 28.68 26.70 -7.81
CA LYS A 10 29.56 26.71 -8.98
C LYS A 10 29.82 25.30 -9.52
N ASP A 11 30.02 24.35 -8.62
CA ASP A 11 30.23 22.94 -8.96
C ASP A 11 28.97 22.33 -9.57
N LYS A 12 27.80 22.61 -8.98
CA LYS A 12 26.51 22.15 -9.52
C LYS A 12 26.27 22.68 -10.93
N THR A 13 26.60 23.94 -11.19
CA THR A 13 26.49 24.55 -12.53
C THR A 13 27.36 23.83 -13.55
N GLU A 14 28.64 23.59 -13.24
CA GLU A 14 29.56 22.84 -14.11
C GLU A 14 29.03 21.43 -14.42
N ILE A 15 28.55 20.72 -13.39
CA ILE A 15 28.00 19.37 -13.53
C ILE A 15 26.76 19.37 -14.43
N ILE A 16 25.84 20.32 -14.22
CA ILE A 16 24.60 20.43 -15.02
C ILE A 16 24.92 20.76 -16.47
N GLU A 17 25.88 21.64 -16.74
CA GLU A 17 26.27 22.00 -18.10
C GLU A 17 26.84 20.79 -18.86
N LYS A 18 27.70 20.00 -18.19
CA LYS A 18 28.22 18.75 -18.74
C LYS A 18 27.12 17.71 -18.96
N PHE A 19 26.21 17.58 -18.00
CA PHE A 19 25.08 16.66 -18.07
C PHE A 19 24.15 17.00 -19.26
N LYS A 20 23.86 18.28 -19.49
CA LYS A 20 23.00 18.72 -20.62
C LYS A 20 23.64 18.54 -21.99
N THR A 21 24.98 18.51 -22.07
CA THR A 21 25.71 18.46 -23.35
C THR A 21 26.16 17.05 -23.76
N MET A 22 26.05 16.07 -22.86
CA MET A 22 26.52 14.71 -23.06
C MET A 22 25.38 13.71 -22.89
N SER A 23 25.48 12.53 -23.50
CA SER A 23 24.61 11.41 -23.14
C SER A 23 24.93 10.91 -21.72
N ASN A 24 23.99 10.22 -21.06
CA ASN A 24 24.21 9.67 -19.71
C ASN A 24 25.45 8.76 -19.63
N GLU A 25 25.73 8.00 -20.67
CA GLU A 25 26.92 7.14 -20.74
C GLU A 25 28.22 7.96 -20.80
N GLN A 26 28.26 8.98 -21.67
CA GLN A 26 29.42 9.88 -21.80
C GLN A 26 29.62 10.72 -20.53
N PHE A 27 28.52 11.19 -19.92
CA PHE A 27 28.55 11.90 -18.65
C PHE A 27 29.10 11.01 -17.53
N GLY A 28 28.68 9.75 -17.45
CA GLY A 28 29.24 8.78 -16.51
C GLY A 28 30.75 8.57 -16.69
N ILE A 29 31.22 8.47 -17.94
CA ILE A 29 32.65 8.36 -18.25
C ILE A 29 33.42 9.62 -17.81
N TRP A 30 32.90 10.80 -18.13
CA TRP A 30 33.49 12.07 -17.72
C TRP A 30 33.59 12.16 -16.20
N LEU A 31 32.53 11.80 -15.48
CA LEU A 31 32.47 11.87 -14.03
C LEU A 31 33.52 10.94 -13.38
N LEU A 32 33.69 9.73 -13.91
CA LEU A 32 34.61 8.71 -13.39
C LEU A 32 36.07 8.89 -13.82
N LYS A 33 36.36 9.61 -14.91
CA LYS A 33 37.72 9.70 -15.46
C LYS A 33 38.29 11.10 -15.53
N GLU A 34 37.46 12.09 -15.83
CA GLU A 34 37.89 13.43 -16.21
C GLU A 34 37.53 14.49 -15.17
N SER A 35 36.49 14.27 -14.37
CA SER A 35 36.05 15.21 -13.35
C SER A 35 37.02 15.28 -12.16
N LYS A 36 36.98 16.39 -11.44
CA LYS A 36 37.72 16.56 -10.18
C LYS A 36 37.19 15.67 -9.03
N TRP A 37 36.00 15.08 -9.19
CA TRP A 37 35.36 14.21 -8.18
C TRP A 37 35.50 12.71 -8.48
N ARG A 38 36.32 12.33 -9.47
CA ARG A 38 36.50 10.93 -9.91
C ARG A 38 36.88 9.94 -8.80
N HIS A 39 37.42 10.40 -7.68
CA HIS A 39 37.80 9.56 -6.53
C HIS A 39 36.71 9.48 -5.45
N GLU A 40 35.62 10.24 -5.59
CA GLU A 40 34.50 10.30 -4.64
C GLU A 40 33.27 9.53 -5.13
N ILE A 41 33.32 8.99 -6.35
CA ILE A 41 32.16 8.45 -7.07
C ILE A 41 32.54 7.10 -7.65
N THR A 42 31.65 6.12 -7.49
CA THR A 42 31.78 4.79 -8.09
C THR A 42 30.84 4.64 -9.28
N LYS A 43 31.01 3.55 -10.02
CA LYS A 43 30.12 3.24 -11.16
C LYS A 43 28.66 3.09 -10.74
N ASP A 44 28.42 2.56 -9.54
CA ASP A 44 27.07 2.30 -9.03
C ASP A 44 26.33 3.60 -8.66
N ASP A 45 27.06 4.69 -8.39
CA ASP A 45 26.50 5.99 -8.05
C ASP A 45 25.95 6.76 -9.27
N ILE A 46 26.39 6.42 -10.49
CA ILE A 46 26.11 7.20 -11.71
C ILE A 46 24.61 7.35 -11.97
N ASN A 47 23.86 6.25 -11.90
CA ASN A 47 22.41 6.29 -12.14
C ASN A 47 21.69 7.20 -11.13
N PHE A 48 22.10 7.13 -9.86
CA PHE A 48 21.53 7.99 -8.82
C PHE A 48 21.90 9.46 -9.01
N ILE A 49 23.11 9.75 -9.50
CA ILE A 49 23.59 11.11 -9.76
C ILE A 49 22.81 11.71 -10.93
N CYS A 50 22.66 10.99 -12.05
CA CYS A 50 21.86 11.42 -13.18
C CYS A 50 20.42 11.72 -12.74
N PHE A 51 19.77 10.78 -12.03
CA PHE A 51 18.42 10.98 -11.50
C PHE A 51 18.30 12.22 -10.59
N SER A 52 19.29 12.46 -9.73
CA SER A 52 19.29 13.62 -8.82
C SER A 52 19.46 14.95 -9.57
N ILE A 53 20.22 14.95 -10.66
CA ILE A 53 20.42 16.13 -11.52
C ILE A 53 19.14 16.40 -12.32
N ASP A 54 18.51 15.38 -12.89
CA ASP A 54 17.23 15.51 -13.62
C ASP A 54 16.16 16.12 -12.71
N ALA A 55 15.96 15.54 -11.52
CA ALA A 55 15.00 16.06 -10.54
C ALA A 55 15.33 17.51 -10.12
N TYR A 56 16.61 17.86 -10.00
CA TYR A 56 17.03 19.23 -9.68
C TYR A 56 16.77 20.22 -10.82
N ILE A 57 17.05 19.83 -12.06
CA ILE A 57 16.79 20.67 -13.24
C ILE A 57 15.29 20.91 -13.37
N GLU A 58 14.47 19.87 -13.23
CA GLU A 58 13.01 19.98 -13.25
C GLU A 58 12.50 20.94 -12.17
N PHE A 59 13.02 20.84 -10.94
CA PHE A 59 12.67 21.71 -9.82
C PHE A 59 13.13 23.18 -9.97
N VAL A 60 14.33 23.41 -10.52
CA VAL A 60 14.89 24.76 -10.65
C VAL A 60 14.34 25.49 -11.89
N MET A 61 14.11 24.78 -12.99
CA MET A 61 13.56 25.40 -14.20
C MET A 61 12.09 25.79 -14.03
N THR A 62 11.29 25.03 -13.27
CA THR A 62 9.90 25.39 -12.94
C THR A 62 9.79 26.57 -11.98
N SER A 63 10.81 26.83 -11.16
CA SER A 63 10.83 27.96 -10.22
C SER A 63 11.35 29.27 -10.81
N GLN A 64 12.07 29.25 -11.94
CA GLN A 64 12.63 30.46 -12.56
C GLN A 64 11.69 31.19 -13.53
N ASP A 65 10.66 30.53 -14.05
CA ASP A 65 9.67 31.17 -14.95
C ASP A 65 8.63 32.04 -14.21
N ASN A 66 8.64 32.05 -12.87
CA ASN A 66 7.78 32.87 -12.03
C ASN A 66 8.60 33.93 -11.27
N LYS A 67 8.96 35.03 -11.94
CA LYS A 67 9.58 36.19 -11.27
C LYS A 67 8.54 37.18 -10.79
N GLU A 68 8.73 37.57 -9.53
CA GLU A 68 8.12 38.69 -8.78
C GLU A 68 6.66 38.51 -8.35
N GLU A 69 6.46 37.65 -7.35
CA GLU A 69 5.37 37.83 -6.39
C GLU A 69 5.96 37.90 -4.97
N GLU A 70 5.50 38.90 -4.22
CA GLU A 70 5.81 39.19 -2.83
C GLU A 70 5.84 37.90 -1.98
N GLU A 71 6.97 37.57 -1.36
CA GLU A 71 7.10 36.40 -0.48
C GLU A 71 6.24 36.61 0.77
N VAL A 72 4.99 36.12 0.74
CA VAL A 72 4.16 36.02 1.94
C VAL A 72 4.66 34.84 2.77
N GLU A 73 5.55 35.11 3.71
CA GLU A 73 6.00 34.11 4.67
C GLU A 73 4.85 33.74 5.62
N SER A 74 4.27 32.56 5.41
CA SER A 74 3.22 32.00 6.25
C SER A 74 3.80 30.91 7.18
N VAL A 75 3.29 30.84 8.42
CA VAL A 75 3.75 29.88 9.43
C VAL A 75 2.62 28.89 9.74
N ILE A 76 2.92 27.59 9.68
CA ILE A 76 1.96 26.51 9.95
C ILE A 76 2.48 25.59 11.05
N LEU A 77 1.57 25.08 11.86
CA LEU A 77 1.83 23.94 12.74
C LEU A 77 1.51 22.62 12.04
N LEU A 78 2.54 21.82 11.75
CA LEU A 78 2.41 20.45 11.24
C LEU A 78 2.49 19.40 12.36
N PHE A 79 1.62 18.40 12.28
CA PHE A 79 1.57 17.22 13.14
C PHE A 79 1.88 15.96 12.33
N TYR A 80 3.07 15.38 12.46
CA TYR A 80 3.42 14.16 11.70
C TYR A 80 3.42 12.87 12.54
N SER A 81 3.06 12.98 13.82
CA SER A 81 2.74 11.87 14.73
C SER A 81 1.93 12.39 15.92
N TYR A 82 1.21 11.50 16.64
CA TYR A 82 0.36 11.85 17.79
C TYR A 82 1.04 12.71 18.87
N GLU A 83 2.37 12.75 18.91
CA GLU A 83 3.13 13.44 19.97
C GLU A 83 4.09 14.54 19.47
N LYS A 84 4.38 14.62 18.16
CA LYS A 84 5.35 15.60 17.64
C LYS A 84 4.69 16.67 16.77
N LYS A 85 4.82 17.91 17.24
CA LYS A 85 4.49 19.12 16.48
C LYS A 85 5.78 19.73 15.91
N LYS A 86 5.71 20.26 14.69
CA LYS A 86 6.80 21.05 14.11
C LYS A 86 6.22 22.25 13.38
N LEU A 87 6.79 23.41 13.68
CA LEU A 87 6.50 24.62 12.93
C LEU A 87 7.21 24.51 11.59
N ILE A 88 6.46 24.72 10.52
CA ILE A 88 6.99 24.89 9.18
C ILE A 88 6.73 26.31 8.69
N ARG A 89 7.62 26.79 7.84
CA ARG A 89 7.53 28.08 7.20
C ARG A 89 7.32 27.83 5.71
N MET A 90 6.26 28.40 5.16
CA MET A 90 5.93 28.27 3.75
C MET A 90 6.16 29.60 3.06
N LYS A 91 6.82 29.55 1.91
CA LYS A 91 7.07 30.74 1.08
C LYS A 91 5.87 31.15 0.25
N LYS A 92 5.07 30.16 -0.14
CA LYS A 92 3.83 30.30 -0.90
C LYS A 92 2.76 29.46 -0.25
N LEU A 93 1.55 29.99 -0.20
CA LEU A 93 0.41 29.31 0.43
C LEU A 93 -0.23 28.31 -0.54
N THR A 94 0.53 27.28 -0.91
CA THR A 94 0.11 26.26 -1.88
C THR A 94 0.23 24.86 -1.29
N PHE A 95 -0.53 23.92 -1.83
CA PHE A 95 -0.46 22.50 -1.50
C PHE A 95 0.93 21.93 -1.79
N GLU A 96 1.54 22.30 -2.91
CA GLU A 96 2.88 21.85 -3.28
C GLU A 96 3.93 22.22 -2.23
N GLU A 97 3.94 23.48 -1.78
CA GLU A 97 4.87 23.96 -0.76
C GLU A 97 4.59 23.29 0.59
N LEU A 98 3.32 23.10 0.97
CA LEU A 98 2.94 22.38 2.18
C LEU A 98 3.45 20.93 2.16
N LEU A 99 3.28 20.25 1.03
CA LEU A 99 3.75 18.89 0.82
C LEU A 99 5.28 18.82 0.91
N HIS A 100 5.97 19.76 0.28
CA HIS A 100 7.43 19.87 0.31
C HIS A 100 7.97 20.04 1.73
N GLN A 101 7.44 21.01 2.48
CA GLN A 101 7.82 21.25 3.88
C GLN A 101 7.49 20.04 4.77
N SER A 102 6.39 19.34 4.48
CA SER A 102 6.01 18.12 5.18
C SER A 102 7.04 17.00 5.00
N TYR A 103 7.54 16.77 3.78
CA TYR A 103 8.61 15.80 3.52
C TYR A 103 9.92 16.17 4.24
N TYR A 104 10.28 17.46 4.30
CA TYR A 104 11.44 17.92 5.07
C TYR A 104 11.32 17.72 6.58
N CYS A 105 10.10 17.54 7.09
CA CYS A 105 9.89 17.24 8.51
C CYS A 105 10.12 15.77 8.87
N LEU A 106 10.23 14.88 7.89
CA LEU A 106 10.39 13.45 8.12
C LEU A 106 11.82 13.07 8.49
N GLU A 107 11.97 12.36 9.61
CA GLU A 107 13.19 11.62 9.97
C GLU A 107 13.41 10.37 9.08
N ALA A 108 14.65 9.88 9.01
CA ALA A 108 15.04 8.69 8.22
C ALA A 108 14.15 7.46 8.44
N LYS A 109 13.68 7.23 9.68
CA LYS A 109 12.79 6.11 10.03
C LYS A 109 11.43 6.17 9.33
N HIS A 110 10.92 7.36 8.99
CA HIS A 110 9.66 7.49 8.26
C HIS A 110 9.82 7.06 6.80
N PHE A 111 10.97 7.35 6.18
CA PHE A 111 11.26 6.84 4.84
C PHE A 111 11.44 5.32 4.83
N GLN A 112 12.05 4.75 5.89
CA GLN A 112 12.07 3.30 6.08
C GLN A 112 10.65 2.74 6.19
N LYS A 113 9.76 3.39 6.95
CA LYS A 113 8.34 3.03 7.03
C LYS A 113 7.66 3.06 5.66
N MET A 114 7.83 4.14 4.90
CA MET A 114 7.28 4.27 3.54
C MET A 114 7.71 3.11 2.63
N ASN A 115 8.98 2.72 2.69
CA ASN A 115 9.51 1.63 1.86
C ASN A 115 9.07 0.24 2.35
N ASN A 116 9.13 -0.01 3.66
CA ASN A 116 8.85 -1.32 4.24
C ASN A 116 7.36 -1.66 4.25
N GLU A 117 6.52 -0.66 4.52
CA GLU A 117 5.06 -0.82 4.62
C GLU A 117 4.36 -0.44 3.31
N ASN A 118 5.12 0.02 2.30
CA ASN A 118 4.59 0.49 1.02
C ASN A 118 3.45 1.51 1.23
N VAL A 119 3.72 2.56 2.00
CA VAL A 119 2.78 3.64 2.34
C VAL A 119 3.22 4.95 1.71
N LYS A 120 2.26 5.80 1.31
CA LYS A 120 2.51 7.20 0.95
C LYS A 120 2.03 8.15 2.03
N LEU A 121 2.66 9.32 2.08
CA LEU A 121 2.25 10.44 2.89
C LEU A 121 0.98 11.05 2.29
N GLN A 122 -0.02 11.31 3.13
CA GLN A 122 -1.21 12.07 2.80
C GLN A 122 -1.39 13.19 3.83
N LEU A 123 -1.69 14.39 3.37
CA LEU A 123 -2.00 15.52 4.23
C LEU A 123 -3.49 15.57 4.49
N VAL A 124 -3.86 15.73 5.75
CA VAL A 124 -5.26 15.87 6.15
C VAL A 124 -5.39 16.95 7.22
N ASP A 125 -6.55 17.58 7.33
CA ASP A 125 -6.84 18.54 8.40
C ASP A 125 -7.07 17.84 9.75
N MET A 126 -7.33 18.61 10.81
CA MET A 126 -7.63 18.03 12.12
C MET A 126 -8.91 17.19 12.15
N LYS A 127 -9.87 17.45 11.25
CA LYS A 127 -11.12 16.70 11.06
C LYS A 127 -10.98 15.44 10.20
N ASN A 128 -9.78 15.12 9.70
CA ASN A 128 -9.48 14.02 8.76
C ASN A 128 -9.95 14.28 7.31
N ASN A 129 -10.26 15.51 6.92
CA ASN A 129 -10.50 15.81 5.51
C ASN A 129 -9.16 15.86 4.76
N ILE A 130 -9.13 15.30 3.56
CA ILE A 130 -7.91 15.26 2.74
C ILE A 130 -7.63 16.66 2.18
N ILE A 131 -6.36 17.07 2.24
CA ILE A 131 -5.85 18.28 1.61
C ILE A 131 -5.16 17.88 0.32
N GLU A 132 -5.71 18.26 -0.82
CA GLU A 132 -5.14 17.93 -2.14
C GLU A 132 -4.99 19.17 -3.05
N THR A 133 -5.53 20.32 -2.63
CA THR A 133 -5.60 21.54 -3.45
C THR A 133 -5.12 22.77 -2.68
N ASP A 134 -4.74 23.82 -3.42
CA ASP A 134 -4.38 25.11 -2.82
C ASP A 134 -5.56 25.73 -2.06
N GLU A 135 -6.79 25.55 -2.55
CA GLU A 135 -8.00 25.98 -1.85
C GLU A 135 -8.17 25.31 -0.50
N ASP A 136 -7.83 24.03 -0.37
CA ASP A 136 -7.90 23.32 0.92
C ASP A 136 -6.87 23.85 1.90
N VAL A 137 -5.67 24.21 1.41
CA VAL A 137 -4.64 24.87 2.22
C VAL A 137 -5.12 26.25 2.66
N MET A 138 -5.66 27.06 1.76
CA MET A 138 -6.14 28.40 2.07
C MET A 138 -7.27 28.40 3.11
N LYS A 139 -8.24 27.49 2.98
CA LYS A 139 -9.36 27.36 3.94
C LYS A 139 -8.88 27.10 5.37
N GLU A 140 -7.85 26.27 5.54
CA GLU A 140 -7.33 25.97 6.88
C GLU A 140 -6.60 27.19 7.50
N PHE A 141 -6.08 28.10 6.67
CA PHE A 141 -5.48 29.37 7.09
C PHE A 141 -6.49 30.47 7.43
N GLU A 142 -7.74 30.32 7.04
CA GLU A 142 -8.82 31.19 7.53
C GLU A 142 -9.08 30.94 9.04
N ASN A 143 -8.64 29.80 9.58
CA ASN A 143 -8.65 29.53 11.01
C ASN A 143 -7.51 30.29 11.72
N SER A 144 -7.74 30.69 12.98
CA SER A 144 -6.74 31.44 13.76
C SER A 144 -5.43 30.69 14.02
N GLU A 145 -5.45 29.36 13.92
CA GLU A 145 -4.28 28.48 14.06
C GLU A 145 -4.34 27.36 13.01
N PRO A 146 -3.71 27.53 11.83
CA PRO A 146 -3.74 26.50 10.78
C PRO A 146 -2.99 25.26 11.25
N THR A 147 -3.67 24.12 11.25
CA THR A 147 -3.11 22.85 11.71
C THR A 147 -3.42 21.70 10.75
N TYR A 148 -2.38 20.94 10.41
CA TYR A 148 -2.53 19.76 9.57
C TYR A 148 -1.84 18.57 10.20
N LYS A 149 -2.27 17.38 9.81
CA LYS A 149 -1.63 16.12 10.18
C LYS A 149 -1.21 15.30 8.96
N ILE A 150 -0.12 14.56 9.14
CA ILE A 150 0.34 13.55 8.18
C ILE A 150 -0.36 12.23 8.49
N ALA A 151 -1.16 11.76 7.55
CA ALA A 151 -1.67 10.39 7.51
C ALA A 151 -0.76 9.53 6.63
N TRP A 152 -0.59 8.27 7.02
CA TRP A 152 0.06 7.25 6.18
C TRP A 152 -1.03 6.42 5.56
N ILE A 153 -1.14 6.46 4.24
CA ILE A 153 -2.08 5.61 3.51
C ILE A 153 -1.28 4.56 2.77
N SER A 154 -1.73 3.31 2.83
CA SER A 154 -1.17 2.22 2.03
C SER A 154 -1.15 2.68 0.58
N PHE A 155 0.05 2.71 0.00
CA PHE A 155 0.23 2.77 -1.43
C PHE A 155 -0.21 1.41 -1.95
N GLN A 156 -1.53 1.19 -2.04
CA GLN A 156 -2.02 0.20 -2.98
C GLN A 156 -1.39 0.63 -4.30
N ARG A 157 -0.37 -0.10 -4.75
CA ARG A 157 0.27 0.18 -6.02
C ARG A 157 -0.90 0.30 -7.01
N PRO A 158 -1.02 1.38 -7.80
CA PRO A 158 -1.68 1.22 -9.07
C PRO A 158 -0.91 0.07 -9.72
N VAL A 159 -1.55 -1.09 -9.78
CA VAL A 159 -1.05 -2.30 -10.42
C VAL A 159 -0.29 -1.85 -11.66
N ILE A 160 1.03 -2.00 -11.63
CA ILE A 160 2.02 -1.57 -12.64
C ILE A 160 1.38 -1.50 -14.01
N LEU A 161 0.89 -0.33 -14.47
CA LEU A 161 0.29 -0.09 -15.80
C LEU A 161 -0.29 -1.37 -16.44
N GLY A 162 -1.04 -2.11 -15.65
CA GLY A 162 -1.19 -3.55 -15.82
C GLY A 162 -2.66 -3.72 -15.79
N LYS A 163 -3.25 -3.76 -16.99
CA LYS A 163 -4.69 -3.85 -17.25
C LYS A 163 -5.41 -4.39 -16.02
N VAL A 164 -6.22 -3.54 -15.37
CA VAL A 164 -7.10 -3.96 -14.28
C VAL A 164 -7.77 -5.25 -14.72
N LYS A 165 -7.39 -6.37 -14.10
CA LYS A 165 -7.97 -7.66 -14.43
C LYS A 165 -9.33 -7.70 -13.75
N THR A 166 -10.38 -7.48 -14.54
CA THR A 166 -11.74 -7.73 -14.08
C THR A 166 -11.89 -9.24 -13.85
N ILE A 167 -12.16 -9.62 -12.61
CA ILE A 167 -12.57 -10.98 -12.24
C ILE A 167 -14.02 -11.14 -12.69
N LYS A 168 -14.27 -12.02 -13.66
CA LYS A 168 -15.60 -12.20 -14.26
C LYS A 168 -16.30 -13.45 -13.77
N ASN A 169 -15.55 -14.43 -13.29
CA ASN A 169 -16.04 -15.74 -12.90
C ASN A 169 -15.26 -16.23 -11.68
N ALA A 170 -15.56 -15.64 -10.51
CA ALA A 170 -14.97 -16.10 -9.26
C ALA A 170 -15.80 -17.21 -8.62
N LEU A 171 -15.11 -18.11 -7.92
CA LEU A 171 -15.70 -18.90 -6.85
C LEU A 171 -15.45 -18.20 -5.51
N VAL A 172 -16.50 -18.04 -4.71
CA VAL A 172 -16.44 -17.48 -3.36
C VAL A 172 -16.68 -18.59 -2.34
N ILE A 173 -15.74 -18.81 -1.42
CA ILE A 173 -15.84 -19.77 -0.31
C ILE A 173 -15.99 -18.98 0.99
N LEU A 174 -17.13 -19.09 1.64
CA LEU A 174 -17.41 -18.49 2.93
C LEU A 174 -17.34 -19.54 4.05
N ILE A 175 -16.45 -19.32 5.01
CA ILE A 175 -16.34 -20.09 6.25
C ILE A 175 -16.76 -19.20 7.41
N ALA A 176 -17.97 -19.41 7.92
CA ALA A 176 -18.56 -18.62 8.98
C ALA A 176 -18.82 -19.49 10.23
N ILE A 177 -17.94 -19.39 11.23
CA ILE A 177 -18.02 -20.11 12.51
C ILE A 177 -18.53 -19.13 13.58
N SER A 178 -19.76 -19.32 14.01
CA SER A 178 -20.43 -18.44 14.97
C SER A 178 -20.83 -19.11 16.29
N GLU A 179 -20.75 -20.45 16.36
CA GLU A 179 -21.13 -21.23 17.54
C GLU A 179 -19.94 -22.06 18.05
N TYR A 180 -19.65 -21.95 19.35
CA TYR A 180 -18.47 -22.54 20.00
C TYR A 180 -18.89 -23.39 21.21
N ASP A 181 -18.19 -24.51 21.44
CA ASP A 181 -18.46 -25.43 22.53
C ASP A 181 -18.25 -24.77 23.90
N ASN A 182 -17.16 -24.00 24.02
CA ASN A 182 -16.84 -23.28 25.24
C ASN A 182 -17.21 -21.80 25.10
N ASN A 183 -18.50 -21.49 25.25
CA ASN A 183 -19.03 -20.13 25.16
C ASN A 183 -18.48 -19.16 26.23
N ASN A 184 -17.84 -19.69 27.28
CA ASN A 184 -17.16 -18.86 28.29
C ASN A 184 -15.80 -18.35 27.78
N LYS A 185 -15.08 -19.18 27.02
CA LYS A 185 -13.79 -18.80 26.39
C LYS A 185 -14.02 -18.06 25.08
N TRP A 186 -14.88 -18.59 24.21
CA TRP A 186 -15.16 -18.06 22.88
C TRP A 186 -16.65 -17.79 22.76
N LYS A 187 -17.06 -16.53 22.94
CA LYS A 187 -18.48 -16.17 22.88
C LYS A 187 -19.05 -16.41 21.48
N ASN A 188 -20.26 -16.96 21.41
CA ASN A 188 -20.97 -17.11 20.15
C ASN A 188 -21.15 -15.76 19.43
N LEU A 189 -20.90 -15.75 18.12
CA LEU A 189 -20.91 -14.56 17.27
C LEU A 189 -22.24 -14.44 16.53
N LYS A 190 -23.30 -14.04 17.25
CA LYS A 190 -24.67 -13.99 16.72
C LYS A 190 -24.80 -13.20 15.39
N ASN A 191 -24.03 -12.11 15.24
CA ASN A 191 -24.05 -11.27 14.04
C ASN A 191 -23.49 -12.00 12.81
N VAL A 192 -22.53 -12.91 12.96
CA VAL A 192 -21.99 -13.69 11.84
C VAL A 192 -23.11 -14.53 11.22
N LYS A 193 -23.91 -15.19 12.07
CA LYS A 193 -25.04 -16.03 11.64
C LYS A 193 -26.19 -15.23 11.02
N GLU A 194 -26.50 -14.07 11.59
CA GLU A 194 -27.72 -13.32 11.25
C GLU A 194 -27.52 -12.27 10.15
N LYS A 195 -26.35 -11.64 10.13
CA LYS A 195 -26.07 -10.46 9.29
C LYS A 195 -24.97 -10.75 8.28
N ASP A 196 -23.79 -11.20 8.72
CA ASP A 196 -22.62 -11.22 7.85
C ASP A 196 -22.78 -12.21 6.70
N ILE A 197 -23.26 -13.43 6.98
CA ILE A 197 -23.57 -14.42 5.92
C ILE A 197 -24.57 -13.85 4.90
N THR A 198 -25.62 -13.18 5.37
CA THR A 198 -26.65 -12.57 4.51
C THR A 198 -26.06 -11.47 3.63
N ASN A 199 -25.24 -10.59 4.22
CA ASN A 199 -24.59 -9.48 3.53
C ASN A 199 -23.61 -9.99 2.46
N PHE A 200 -22.78 -10.98 2.79
CA PHE A 200 -21.82 -11.53 1.83
C PHE A 200 -22.51 -12.29 0.70
N LYS A 201 -23.59 -13.02 0.98
CA LYS A 201 -24.40 -13.64 -0.06
C LYS A 201 -25.04 -12.59 -0.97
N GLN A 202 -25.65 -11.55 -0.40
CA GLN A 202 -26.20 -10.47 -1.20
C GLN A 202 -25.13 -9.85 -2.11
N LEU A 203 -23.98 -9.48 -1.55
CA LEU A 203 -22.91 -8.85 -2.32
C LEU A 203 -22.35 -9.78 -3.40
N PHE A 204 -21.86 -10.96 -3.04
CA PHE A 204 -21.12 -11.80 -3.97
C PHE A 204 -22.01 -12.65 -4.88
N GLU A 205 -23.10 -13.20 -4.35
CA GLU A 205 -24.00 -14.06 -5.12
C GLU A 205 -25.01 -13.24 -5.94
N GLN A 206 -25.59 -12.18 -5.37
CA GLN A 206 -26.66 -11.41 -6.04
C GLN A 206 -26.13 -10.21 -6.83
N GLU A 207 -25.30 -9.36 -6.21
CA GLU A 207 -24.81 -8.13 -6.86
C GLU A 207 -23.67 -8.40 -7.84
N MET A 208 -22.71 -9.26 -7.45
CA MET A 208 -21.55 -9.61 -8.28
C MET A 208 -21.78 -10.85 -9.17
N ASN A 209 -22.86 -11.61 -8.94
CA ASN A 209 -23.20 -12.83 -9.68
C ASN A 209 -22.04 -13.85 -9.75
N TYR A 210 -21.33 -14.03 -8.64
CA TYR A 210 -20.31 -15.05 -8.48
C TYR A 210 -20.90 -16.33 -7.91
N GLU A 211 -20.29 -17.46 -8.26
CA GLU A 211 -20.65 -18.74 -7.64
C GLU A 211 -20.13 -18.76 -6.22
N MET A 212 -20.99 -19.08 -5.25
CA MET A 212 -20.67 -19.01 -3.84
C MET A 212 -21.01 -20.29 -3.11
N VAL A 213 -20.12 -20.74 -2.23
CA VAL A 213 -20.34 -21.83 -1.29
C VAL A 213 -20.11 -21.34 0.12
N CYS A 214 -21.01 -21.71 1.02
CA CYS A 214 -20.93 -21.42 2.44
C CYS A 214 -20.87 -22.74 3.20
N ASN A 215 -20.17 -22.75 4.33
CA ASN A 215 -20.22 -23.89 5.24
C ASN A 215 -21.66 -24.21 5.69
N PRO A 216 -21.99 -25.49 5.89
CA PRO A 216 -23.38 -25.92 6.14
C PRO A 216 -23.88 -25.63 7.56
N SER A 217 -22.97 -25.44 8.51
CA SER A 217 -23.29 -25.30 9.93
C SER A 217 -22.52 -24.13 10.55
N PRO A 218 -23.15 -23.28 11.39
CA PRO A 218 -22.48 -22.23 12.15
C PRO A 218 -21.49 -22.77 13.21
N LYS A 219 -21.57 -24.06 13.51
CA LYS A 219 -20.73 -24.78 14.45
C LYS A 219 -19.89 -25.79 13.67
N MET A 220 -18.58 -25.54 13.54
CA MET A 220 -17.65 -26.41 12.83
C MET A 220 -16.39 -26.65 13.64
N THR A 221 -16.10 -27.90 13.96
CA THR A 221 -14.82 -28.31 14.55
C THR A 221 -13.71 -28.14 13.53
N LYS A 222 -12.46 -28.24 13.97
CA LYS A 222 -11.32 -28.22 13.04
C LYS A 222 -11.46 -29.27 11.93
N ASP A 223 -11.89 -30.48 12.28
CA ASP A 223 -12.02 -31.59 11.33
C ASP A 223 -13.17 -31.34 10.33
N ASP A 224 -14.27 -30.72 10.79
CA ASP A 224 -15.37 -30.31 9.90
C ASP A 224 -14.92 -29.27 8.87
N VAL A 225 -14.04 -28.32 9.27
CA VAL A 225 -13.50 -27.31 8.35
C VAL A 225 -12.57 -27.97 7.31
N ASP A 226 -11.69 -28.87 7.76
CA ASP A 226 -10.80 -29.63 6.88
C ASP A 226 -11.64 -30.44 5.86
N GLU A 227 -12.71 -31.13 6.30
CA GLU A 227 -13.63 -31.86 5.43
C GLU A 227 -14.38 -30.94 4.45
N PHE A 228 -14.91 -29.81 4.92
CA PHE A 228 -15.63 -28.85 4.08
C PHE A 228 -14.75 -28.33 2.93
N ILE A 229 -13.48 -28.04 3.19
CA ILE A 229 -12.55 -27.59 2.15
C ILE A 229 -12.27 -28.70 1.14
N GLU A 230 -12.05 -29.94 1.57
CA GLU A 230 -11.83 -31.07 0.65
C GLU A 230 -13.08 -31.37 -0.20
N GLN A 231 -14.27 -31.33 0.40
CA GLN A 231 -15.53 -31.45 -0.34
C GLN A 231 -15.71 -30.32 -1.35
N THR A 232 -15.36 -29.08 -0.98
CA THR A 232 -15.43 -27.92 -1.87
C THR A 232 -14.50 -28.10 -3.08
N LYS A 233 -13.25 -28.51 -2.87
CA LYS A 233 -12.32 -28.82 -3.97
C LYS A 233 -12.88 -29.85 -4.94
N PHE A 234 -13.50 -30.90 -4.40
CA PHE A 234 -14.07 -31.98 -5.20
C PHE A 234 -15.30 -31.52 -5.99
N ASN A 235 -16.27 -30.90 -5.31
CA ASN A 235 -17.55 -30.49 -5.89
C ASN A 235 -17.36 -29.46 -7.00
N PHE A 236 -16.49 -28.46 -6.77
CA PHE A 236 -16.18 -27.41 -7.74
C PHE A 236 -15.02 -27.78 -8.68
N LYS A 237 -14.52 -29.03 -8.59
CA LYS A 237 -13.48 -29.59 -9.47
C LYS A 237 -12.24 -28.69 -9.57
N LEU A 238 -11.86 -28.05 -8.46
CA LEU A 238 -10.83 -26.99 -8.42
C LEU A 238 -9.47 -27.46 -8.95
N ARG A 239 -9.13 -28.75 -8.76
CA ARG A 239 -7.92 -29.39 -9.31
C ARG A 239 -7.76 -29.22 -10.82
N LYS A 240 -8.86 -29.30 -11.56
CA LYS A 240 -8.89 -29.17 -13.03
C LYS A 240 -9.43 -27.81 -13.47
N ASN A 241 -10.00 -27.04 -12.54
CA ASN A 241 -10.73 -25.80 -12.78
C ASN A 241 -11.64 -25.89 -14.03
N THR A 242 -12.46 -26.95 -14.10
CA THR A 242 -13.31 -27.20 -15.29
C THR A 242 -14.35 -26.10 -15.51
N SER A 243 -14.73 -25.40 -14.44
CA SER A 243 -15.63 -24.25 -14.47
C SER A 243 -14.94 -22.94 -14.91
N GLN A 244 -13.63 -22.98 -15.19
CA GLN A 244 -12.84 -21.85 -15.67
C GLN A 244 -12.93 -20.62 -14.76
N TYR A 245 -12.86 -20.81 -13.44
CA TYR A 245 -12.79 -19.69 -12.51
C TYR A 245 -11.54 -18.85 -12.79
N ASP A 246 -11.71 -17.54 -12.88
CA ASP A 246 -10.62 -16.57 -13.06
C ASP A 246 -10.25 -15.86 -11.75
N GLY A 247 -10.96 -16.16 -10.66
CA GLY A 247 -10.66 -15.74 -9.30
C GLY A 247 -11.16 -16.75 -8.26
N LEU A 248 -10.52 -16.74 -7.09
CA LEU A 248 -10.98 -17.45 -5.90
C LEU A 248 -10.99 -16.45 -4.75
N ILE A 249 -12.13 -16.31 -4.08
CA ILE A 249 -12.31 -15.43 -2.92
C ILE A 249 -12.62 -16.32 -1.72
N ILE A 250 -11.89 -16.15 -0.63
CA ILE A 250 -12.14 -16.89 0.62
C ILE A 250 -12.48 -15.87 1.70
N ILE A 251 -13.64 -16.01 2.29
CA ILE A 251 -14.13 -15.16 3.37
C ILE A 251 -14.16 -16.01 4.63
N ILE A 252 -13.53 -15.53 5.69
CA ILE A 252 -13.47 -16.22 6.97
C ILE A 252 -14.08 -15.31 8.04
N CYS A 253 -15.14 -15.80 8.69
CA CYS A 253 -15.80 -15.11 9.79
C CYS A 253 -15.76 -16.02 11.02
N GLY A 254 -15.09 -15.59 12.08
CA GLY A 254 -14.94 -16.36 13.31
C GLY A 254 -13.97 -15.69 14.27
N HIS A 255 -13.74 -16.31 15.42
CA HIS A 255 -12.70 -15.84 16.34
C HIS A 255 -11.31 -16.05 15.75
N GLY A 256 -10.45 -15.04 15.93
CA GLY A 256 -9.03 -15.12 15.62
C GLY A 256 -8.20 -15.18 16.90
N GLU A 257 -6.98 -15.70 16.79
CA GLU A 257 -5.94 -15.53 17.81
C GLU A 257 -4.61 -15.16 17.12
N ASP A 258 -3.65 -14.67 17.91
CA ASP A 258 -2.34 -14.22 17.43
C ASP A 258 -1.69 -15.22 16.45
N GLY A 259 -1.04 -14.69 15.42
CA GLY A 259 -0.34 -15.53 14.43
C GLY A 259 -1.22 -16.07 13.29
N ASN A 260 -2.28 -15.35 12.92
CA ASN A 260 -3.18 -15.67 11.81
C ASN A 260 -3.87 -17.04 11.97
N MET A 261 -4.44 -17.28 13.15
CA MET A 261 -5.17 -18.51 13.46
C MET A 261 -6.67 -18.26 13.51
N LEU A 262 -7.46 -19.09 12.83
CA LEU A 262 -8.91 -19.19 13.00
C LEU A 262 -9.21 -20.19 14.11
N VAL A 263 -10.08 -19.81 15.04
CA VAL A 263 -10.57 -20.70 16.10
C VAL A 263 -11.79 -21.46 15.59
N ALA A 264 -11.75 -22.79 15.65
CA ALA A 264 -12.88 -23.66 15.35
C ALA A 264 -13.84 -23.79 16.55
N SER A 265 -15.02 -24.37 16.34
CA SER A 265 -16.05 -24.49 17.38
C SER A 265 -15.60 -25.31 18.60
N ASP A 266 -14.72 -26.30 18.40
CA ASP A 266 -14.09 -27.11 19.45
C ASP A 266 -12.91 -26.40 20.16
N GLY A 267 -12.67 -25.13 19.82
CA GLY A 267 -11.59 -24.32 20.37
C GLY A 267 -10.20 -24.67 19.84
N LYS A 268 -10.08 -25.57 18.86
CA LYS A 268 -8.82 -25.85 18.16
C LYS A 268 -8.52 -24.77 17.13
N TYR A 269 -7.24 -24.68 16.77
CA TYR A 269 -6.75 -23.64 15.86
C TYR A 269 -6.53 -24.19 14.45
N ILE A 270 -6.92 -23.40 13.47
CA ILE A 270 -6.70 -23.61 12.05
C ILE A 270 -5.79 -22.48 11.58
N PHE A 271 -4.58 -22.81 11.14
CA PHE A 271 -3.68 -21.83 10.55
C PHE A 271 -4.32 -21.28 9.27
N GLN A 272 -4.55 -19.97 9.19
CA GLN A 272 -5.14 -19.38 7.97
C GLN A 272 -4.23 -19.59 6.75
N LYS A 273 -2.91 -19.56 6.96
CA LYS A 273 -1.92 -19.93 5.93
C LYS A 273 -2.05 -21.37 5.46
N PHE A 274 -2.51 -22.28 6.31
CA PHE A 274 -2.75 -23.67 5.95
C PHE A 274 -4.00 -23.81 5.06
N LEU A 275 -5.07 -23.05 5.32
CA LEU A 275 -6.25 -22.98 4.43
C LEU A 275 -5.84 -22.50 3.02
N LEU A 276 -5.02 -21.45 2.95
CA LEU A 276 -4.47 -20.94 1.69
C LEU A 276 -3.57 -21.95 0.99
N LEU A 277 -2.69 -22.62 1.73
CA LEU A 277 -1.79 -23.65 1.18
C LEU A 277 -2.58 -24.85 0.62
N ILE A 278 -3.62 -25.28 1.34
CA ILE A 278 -4.50 -26.37 0.93
C ILE A 278 -5.18 -26.06 -0.41
N LEU A 279 -5.57 -24.82 -0.64
CA LEU A 279 -6.22 -24.40 -1.89
C LEU A 279 -5.21 -24.08 -3.01
N ALA A 280 -4.01 -23.60 -2.65
CA ALA A 280 -2.95 -23.24 -3.60
C ALA A 280 -2.14 -24.45 -4.11
N ALA A 281 -2.04 -25.54 -3.33
CA ALA A 281 -1.20 -26.69 -3.67
C ALA A 281 -1.67 -27.48 -4.91
N GLU A 282 -2.86 -27.21 -5.45
CA GLU A 282 -3.44 -27.95 -6.57
C GLU A 282 -3.73 -27.06 -7.78
N LYS A 283 -2.71 -26.88 -8.63
CA LYS A 283 -2.76 -26.46 -10.04
C LYS A 283 -3.47 -25.16 -10.44
N MET A 284 -4.20 -24.45 -9.58
CA MET A 284 -4.64 -23.08 -9.90
C MET A 284 -3.44 -22.19 -10.23
N LEU A 285 -2.30 -22.42 -9.57
CA LEU A 285 -1.05 -21.77 -9.95
C LEU A 285 -0.54 -22.16 -11.34
N GLN A 286 -0.75 -23.35 -11.90
CA GLN A 286 -0.14 -23.68 -13.20
C GLN A 286 -0.68 -22.84 -14.37
N ASN A 287 -1.96 -22.44 -14.34
CA ASN A 287 -2.52 -21.50 -15.31
C ASN A 287 -2.23 -20.04 -14.96
N LEU A 288 -2.02 -19.71 -13.68
CA LEU A 288 -1.56 -18.39 -13.24
C LEU A 288 -0.04 -18.19 -13.46
N THR A 289 0.79 -19.23 -13.45
CA THR A 289 2.27 -19.18 -13.55
C THR A 289 2.80 -18.91 -14.95
N LYS A 290 1.95 -18.85 -15.99
CA LYS A 290 2.34 -18.13 -17.21
C LYS A 290 2.42 -16.62 -16.99
N LEU A 291 1.90 -16.10 -15.88
CA LEU A 291 2.28 -14.84 -15.27
C LEU A 291 3.16 -15.10 -14.03
N GLN A 292 4.47 -14.96 -14.26
CA GLN A 292 5.55 -14.64 -13.30
C GLN A 292 5.42 -15.12 -11.84
N CYS A 293 6.22 -16.13 -11.52
CA CYS A 293 6.28 -16.84 -10.25
C CYS A 293 7.07 -16.13 -9.12
N GLU A 294 7.32 -14.82 -9.20
CA GLU A 294 8.01 -14.06 -8.12
C GLU A 294 7.07 -13.12 -7.33
N GLU A 295 5.89 -12.78 -7.86
CA GLU A 295 5.00 -11.76 -7.25
C GLU A 295 3.88 -12.33 -6.37
N MET A 296 3.72 -13.66 -6.28
CA MET A 296 2.63 -14.28 -5.50
C MET A 296 2.87 -14.33 -3.99
N LYS A 297 4.01 -13.83 -3.49
CA LYS A 297 4.18 -13.59 -2.04
C LYS A 297 3.40 -12.37 -1.55
N ASP A 298 3.05 -11.46 -2.46
CA ASP A 298 2.47 -10.15 -2.12
C ASP A 298 0.96 -10.07 -2.42
N TYR A 299 0.36 -11.10 -3.02
CA TYR A 299 -1.05 -11.10 -3.47
C TYR A 299 -1.94 -12.08 -2.71
N VAL A 300 -1.84 -12.06 -1.38
CA VAL A 300 -2.88 -12.58 -0.50
C VAL A 300 -3.30 -11.45 0.41
N ASP A 301 -4.25 -10.63 -0.04
CA ASP A 301 -4.93 -9.69 0.84
C ASP A 301 -5.89 -10.49 1.73
N ILE A 302 -5.42 -10.83 2.93
CA ILE A 302 -6.32 -11.19 4.02
C ILE A 302 -6.93 -9.87 4.48
N VAL A 303 -8.13 -9.56 3.99
CA VAL A 303 -8.92 -8.47 4.57
C VAL A 303 -9.46 -8.97 5.91
N THR A 304 -8.68 -8.74 6.98
CA THR A 304 -9.19 -8.83 8.36
C THR A 304 -10.00 -7.57 8.62
N MET A 305 -11.32 -7.70 8.63
CA MET A 305 -12.17 -6.68 9.23
C MET A 305 -12.23 -6.96 10.73
N ASP A 306 -11.50 -6.18 11.52
CA ASP A 306 -11.66 -6.18 12.97
C ASP A 306 -13.04 -5.57 13.29
N PHE A 307 -13.89 -6.35 13.96
CA PHE A 307 -15.22 -5.94 14.44
C PHE A 307 -15.29 -5.86 15.96
#